data_AF-A0A849QAP4-F1
#
_entry.id   AF-A0A849QAP4-F1
#
_cell.length_a   1.000
_cell.length_b   1.000
_cell.length_c   1.000
_cell.angle_alpha   90.00
_cell.angle_beta   90.00
_cell.angle_gamma   90.00
#
_symmetry.space_group_name_H-M   'P 1'
#
loop_
_entity.id
_entity.type
_entity.pdbx_description
1 polymer ?
#
loop_
_entity_poly.entity_id
_entity_poly.type
_entity_poly.pdbx_seq_one_letter_code
_entity_poly.pdbx_strand_id
1 'polypeptide(L)' 'MNIFVSIPKSGRVIYSVIKLNGTISYSQLLEMTDIPKRTLSYALSILKEKGLIIETPNFLDMRNKRYVAQ' A
#
# COMPACT_ATOMS: atom_id res chain seq x y z
N MET A 1 21.14 1.85 -4.57
CA MET A 1 20.17 2.63 -5.37
C MET A 1 19.04 3.08 -4.45
N ASN A 2 18.80 4.38 -4.28
CA ASN A 2 17.79 4.87 -3.34
C ASN A 2 16.38 4.75 -3.97
N ILE A 3 15.73 3.60 -3.76
CA ILE A 3 14.42 3.25 -4.32
C ILE A 3 13.36 4.36 -4.14
N PHE A 4 13.46 5.14 -3.06
CA PHE A 4 12.54 6.20 -2.69
C PHE A 4 12.60 7.45 -3.59
N VAL A 5 13.66 7.64 -4.37
CA VAL A 5 13.78 8.75 -5.33
C VAL A 5 12.78 8.57 -6.48
N SER A 6 12.47 7.32 -6.84
CA SER A 6 11.57 6.97 -7.94
C SER A 6 10.10 6.81 -7.53
N ILE A 7 9.76 7.03 -6.26
CA ILE A 7 8.41 6.82 -5.72
C ILE A 7 7.80 8.20 -5.43
N PRO A 8 6.57 8.48 -5.93
CA PRO A 8 5.83 9.68 -5.56
C PRO A 8 5.68 9.84 -4.05
N LYS A 9 5.56 11.08 -3.56
CA LYS A 9 5.44 11.36 -2.11
C LYS A 9 4.29 10.58 -1.46
N SER A 10 3.15 10.46 -2.15
CA SER A 10 2.00 9.64 -1.71
C SER A 10 2.36 8.16 -1.53
N GLY A 11 3.13 7.58 -2.47
CA GLY A 11 3.61 6.20 -2.37
C GLY A 11 4.53 5.97 -1.18
N ARG A 12 5.38 6.95 -0.84
CA ARG A 12 6.24 6.85 0.35
C ARG A 12 5.43 6.83 1.64
N VAL A 13 4.41 7.68 1.76
CA VAL A 13 3.50 7.71 2.92
C VAL A 13 2.78 6.38 3.07
N ILE A 14 2.20 5.87 1.98
CA ILE A 14 1.46 4.59 1.99
C ILE A 14 2.37 3.43 2.39
N TYR A 15 3.59 3.36 1.83
CA TYR A 15 4.55 2.32 2.21
C TYR A 15 4.90 2.38 3.70
N SER A 16 5.15 3.57 4.24
CA SER A 16 5.41 3.74 5.68
C SER A 16 4.23 3.26 6.54
N VAL A 17 2.99 3.59 6.16
CA VAL A 17 1.79 3.12 6.88
C VAL A 17 1.67 1.60 6.84
N ILE A 18 1.86 0.97 5.67
CA ILE A 18 1.85 -0.49 5.54
C ILE A 18 2.93 -1.12 6.42
N LYS A 19 4.16 -0.58 6.37
CA LYS A 19 5.30 -1.09 7.15
C LYS A 19 5.08 -1.00 8.66
N LEU A 20 4.45 0.07 9.14
CA LEU A 20 4.14 0.25 10.56
C LEU A 20 3.01 -0.66 11.06
N ASN A 21 2.01 -0.94 10.22
CA ASN A 21 0.86 -1.76 10.58
C ASN A 21 1.03 -3.26 10.26
N GLY A 22 2.08 -3.62 9.52
CA GLY A 22 2.36 -4.99 9.08
C GLY A 22 1.42 -5.44 7.95
N THR A 23 0.17 -5.78 8.30
CA THR A 23 -0.86 -6.19 7.32
C THR A 23 -2.05 -5.24 7.40
N ILE A 24 -2.41 -4.62 6.29
CA ILE A 24 -3.46 -3.59 6.26
C ILE A 24 -4.35 -3.72 5.02
N SER A 25 -5.65 -3.46 5.16
CA SER A 25 -6.59 -3.47 4.03
C SER A 25 -6.58 -2.16 3.25
N TYR A 26 -7.16 -2.18 2.04
CA TYR A 26 -7.39 -0.96 1.25
C TYR A 26 -8.26 0.07 2.00
N SER A 27 -9.32 -0.39 2.69
CA SER A 27 -10.22 0.50 3.44
C SER A 27 -9.51 1.16 4.63
N GLN A 28 -8.71 0.40 5.38
CA GLN A 28 -7.91 0.94 6.48
C GLN A 28 -6.89 1.96 5.97
N LEU A 29 -6.24 1.69 4.83
CA LEU A 29 -5.34 2.66 4.21
C LEU A 29 -6.04 3.97 3.83
N LEU A 30 -7.27 3.91 3.31
CA LEU A 30 -8.05 5.12 3.02
C LEU A 30 -8.34 5.92 4.29
N GLU A 31 -8.79 5.24 5.34
CA GLU A 31 -9.12 5.87 6.62
C GLU A 31 -7.89 6.52 7.28
N MET A 32 -6.71 5.91 7.12
CA MET A 32 -5.49 6.37 7.78
C MET A 32 -4.69 7.43 7.02
N THR A 33 -4.85 7.54 5.69
CA THR A 33 -3.92 8.34 4.88
C THR A 33 -4.48 9.66 4.34
N ASP A 34 -5.80 9.91 4.45
CA ASP A 34 -6.49 11.05 3.80
C ASP A 34 -6.17 11.20 2.30
N ILE A 35 -5.69 10.11 1.68
CA ILE A 35 -5.32 10.08 0.27
C ILE A 35 -6.56 9.71 -0.55
N PRO A 36 -6.85 10.42 -1.66
CA PRO A 36 -7.94 10.07 -2.54
C PRO A 36 -7.83 8.63 -3.06
N LYS A 37 -8.96 7.93 -3.19
CA LYS A 37 -9.02 6.53 -3.68
C LYS A 37 -8.17 6.27 -4.92
N ARG A 38 -8.27 7.12 -5.94
CA ARG A 38 -7.48 6.98 -7.18
C ARG A 38 -5.97 7.07 -6.93
N THR A 39 -5.55 7.99 -6.07
CA THR A 39 -4.15 8.18 -5.70
C THR A 39 -3.63 7.01 -4.88
N LEU A 40 -4.43 6.48 -3.95
CA LEU A 40 -4.10 5.27 -3.18
C LEU A 40 -3.92 4.07 -4.11
N SER A 41 -4.86 3.85 -5.03
CA SER A 41 -4.76 2.74 -6.00
C SER A 41 -3.53 2.86 -6.89
N TYR A 42 -3.23 4.06 -7.39
CA TYR A 42 -2.04 4.30 -8.21
C TYR A 42 -0.74 4.07 -7.42
N ALA A 43 -0.68 4.56 -6.19
CA ALA A 43 0.47 4.37 -5.32
C ALA A 43 0.69 2.88 -4.97
N LEU A 44 -0.38 2.14 -4.63
CA LEU A 44 -0.30 0.69 -4.42
C LEU A 44 0.16 -0.05 -5.67
N SER A 45 -0.27 0.38 -6.86
CA SER A 45 0.23 -0.18 -8.13
C SER A 45 1.74 -0.03 -8.26
N ILE A 46 2.26 1.19 -8.05
CA ILE A 46 3.70 1.47 -8.13
C ILE A 46 4.48 0.67 -7.09
N LEU A 47 3.99 0.60 -5.86
CA LEU A 47 4.66 -0.14 -4.78
C LEU A 47 4.72 -1.64 -5.08
N LYS A 48 3.65 -2.21 -5.65
CA LYS A 48 3.64 -3.62 -6.10
C LYS A 48 4.59 -3.86 -7.26
N GLU A 49 4.56 -3.00 -8.28
CA GLU A 49 5.45 -3.11 -9.44
C GLU A 49 6.93 -3.05 -9.04
N LYS A 50 7.26 -2.23 -8.04
CA LYS A 50 8.62 -2.13 -7.47
C LYS A 50 8.95 -3.23 -6.46
N GLY A 51 8.04 -4.18 -6.19
CA GLY A 51 8.25 -5.27 -5.25
C GLY A 51 8.36 -4.83 -3.78
N LEU A 52 7.86 -3.64 -3.43
CA LEU A 52 7.95 -3.10 -2.07
C LEU A 52 6.81 -3.58 -1.18
N ILE A 53 5.69 -3.97 -1.79
CA ILE A 53 4.56 -4.56 -1.07
C ILE A 53 4.08 -5.79 -1.83
N ILE A 54 3.48 -6.72 -1.08
CA ILE A 54 2.74 -7.85 -1.63
C ILE A 54 1.26 -7.70 -1.33
N GLU A 55 0.43 -8.19 -2.25
CA GLU A 55 -1.01 -8.32 -2.05
C GLU A 55 -1.29 -9.73 -1.55
N THR A 56 -1.94 -9.84 -0.39
CA THR A 56 -2.33 -11.12 0.20
C THR A 56 -3.86 -11.24 0.22
N PRO A 57 -4.41 -12.43 -0.08
CA PRO A 57 -5.83 -12.65 0.06
C PRO A 57 -6.23 -12.58 1.53
N ASN A 58 -7.35 -11.94 1.83
CA ASN A 58 -7.95 -12.07 3.15
C ASN A 58 -8.73 -13.39 3.19
N PHE A 59 -8.23 -14.38 3.93
CA PHE A 59 -8.89 -15.68 4.08
C PHE A 59 -10.29 -15.59 4.71
N LEU A 60 -10.61 -14.51 5.43
CA LEU A 60 -11.94 -14.28 6.00
C LEU A 60 -12.92 -13.64 5.00
N ASP A 61 -12.40 -12.91 4.00
CA ASP A 61 -13.21 -12.34 2.92
C ASP A 61 -12.32 -12.11 1.69
N MET A 62 -12.35 -13.05 0.74
CA MET A 62 -11.49 -13.03 -0.45
C MET A 62 -11.72 -11.81 -1.35
N ARG A 63 -12.84 -11.08 -1.17
CA ARG A 63 -13.12 -9.83 -1.91
C ARG A 63 -12.26 -8.68 -1.41
N ASN A 64 -11.71 -8.79 -0.20
CA ASN A 64 -10.89 -7.78 0.43
C ASN A 64 -9.41 -8.12 0.29
N LYS A 65 -8.67 -7.20 -0.34
CA LYS A 65 -7.22 -7.29 -0.50
C LYS A 65 -6.52 -6.75 0.74
N ARG A 66 -5.47 -7.44 1.18
CA ARG A 66 -4.55 -6.97 2.22
C ARG A 66 -3.19 -6.72 1.61
N TYR A 67 -2.47 -5.76 2.19
CA TYR A 67 -1.14 -5.35 1.76
C TYR A 67 -0.15 -5.54 2.88
N VAL A 68 1.03 -6.06 2.55
CA VAL A 68 2.14 -6.30 3.47
C VAL A 68 3.41 -5.73 2.85
N ALA A 69 4.21 -5.02 3.64
CA ALA A 69 5.51 -4.51 3.19
C ALA A 69 6.52 -5.67 3.08
N GLN A 70 7.36 -5.64 2.04
CA GLN A 70 8.57 -6.45 1.93
C GLN A 70 9.73 -5.76 2.67
#